data_AF-A0A955LWG3-F1
#
_entry.id   AF-A0A955LWG3-F1
#
_cell.length_a   1.000
_cell.length_b   1.000
_cell.length_c   1.000
_cell.angle_alpha   90.00
_cell.angle_beta   90.00
_cell.angle_gamma   90.00
#
_symmetry.space_group_name_H-M   'P 1'
#
loop_
_entity.id
_entity.type
_entity.pdbx_description
1 polymer ?
#
loop_
_entity_poly.entity_id
_entity_poly.type
_entity_poly.pdbx_seq_one_letter_code
_entity_poly.pdbx_strand_id
1 'polypeptide(L)'
;MIKTKLRSQAGFTFIELIIYLAIVSSVLTSMILFSLRIMETRTKTKVIQEVQANTRVAIDTVSYLLRTADGVNVGSSSFDNDPGVLSLSTINPSTNPTIIALDQDNGSLTVTKGS
;
A
#
# COMPACT_ATOMS: atom_id res chain seq x y z
N MET A 1 -67.22 -39.72 -17.76
CA MET A 1 -66.08 -39.60 -18.70
C MET A 1 -65.59 -38.16 -18.66
N ILE A 2 -64.47 -37.88 -17.97
CA ILE A 2 -63.94 -36.52 -17.77
C ILE A 2 -62.79 -36.33 -18.76
N LYS A 3 -62.91 -35.37 -19.67
CA LYS A 3 -61.83 -34.99 -20.60
C LYS A 3 -60.97 -33.90 -19.96
N THR A 4 -59.78 -34.26 -19.50
CA THR A 4 -58.76 -33.32 -19.02
C THR A 4 -58.11 -32.62 -20.22
N LYS A 5 -58.28 -31.29 -20.34
CA LYS A 5 -57.54 -30.48 -21.31
C LYS A 5 -56.06 -30.45 -20.89
N LEU A 6 -55.19 -31.07 -21.67
CA LEU A 6 -53.74 -30.86 -21.57
C LEU A 6 -53.44 -29.39 -21.91
N ARG A 7 -52.90 -28.63 -20.95
CA ARG A 7 -52.39 -27.27 -21.20
C ARG A 7 -51.19 -27.38 -22.15
N SER A 8 -51.26 -26.66 -23.26
CA SER A 8 -50.12 -26.46 -24.15
C SER A 8 -49.02 -25.70 -23.39
N GLN A 9 -47.84 -26.30 -23.26
CA GLN A 9 -46.63 -25.59 -22.84
C GLN A 9 -46.23 -24.68 -23.99
N ALA A 10 -46.42 -23.36 -23.81
CA ALA A 10 -45.99 -22.37 -24.76
C ALA A 10 -44.46 -22.42 -24.90
N GLY A 11 -43.97 -22.65 -26.12
CA GLY A 11 -42.56 -22.50 -26.46
C GLY A 11 -42.13 -21.04 -26.38
N PHE A 12 -40.83 -20.83 -26.25
CA PHE A 12 -40.24 -19.50 -26.13
C PHE A 12 -39.98 -18.89 -27.51
N THR A 13 -40.14 -17.56 -27.65
CA THR A 13 -39.89 -16.88 -28.92
C THR A 13 -38.40 -16.56 -29.09
N PHE A 14 -37.96 -16.42 -30.35
CA PHE A 14 -36.56 -16.07 -30.66
C PHE A 14 -36.17 -14.68 -30.13
N ILE A 15 -37.10 -13.72 -30.16
CA ILE A 15 -36.85 -12.37 -29.65
C ILE A 15 -36.63 -12.36 -28.14
N GLU A 16 -37.41 -13.14 -27.38
CA GLU A 16 -37.22 -13.21 -25.94
C GLU A 16 -35.86 -13.84 -25.59
N LEU A 17 -35.33 -14.78 -26.40
CA LEU A 17 -34.00 -15.36 -26.20
C LEU A 17 -32.89 -14.31 -26.37
N ILE A 18 -33.00 -13.46 -27.39
CA ILE A 18 -32.03 -12.39 -27.64
C ILE A 18 -32.05 -11.39 -26.48
N ILE A 19 -33.23 -11.03 -25.98
CA ILE A 19 -33.37 -10.11 -24.85
C ILE A 19 -32.71 -10.70 -23.59
N TYR A 20 -32.92 -11.98 -23.31
CA TYR A 20 -32.26 -12.64 -22.19
C TYR A 20 -30.74 -12.69 -22.34
N LEU A 21 -30.22 -12.99 -23.53
CA LEU A 21 -28.78 -12.97 -23.79
C LEU A 21 -28.19 -11.56 -23.63
N ALA A 22 -28.89 -10.52 -24.08
CA ALA A 22 -28.45 -9.14 -23.92
C ALA A 22 -28.38 -8.75 -22.44
N ILE A 23 -29.40 -9.10 -21.65
CA ILE A 23 -29.42 -8.80 -20.22
C ILE A 23 -28.29 -9.56 -19.51
N VAL A 24 -28.19 -10.88 -19.73
CA VAL A 24 -27.18 -11.72 -19.07
C VAL A 24 -25.76 -11.27 -19.43
N SER A 25 -25.47 -11.02 -20.71
CA SER A 25 -24.15 -10.55 -21.14
C SER A 25 -23.81 -9.19 -20.53
N SER A 26 -24.75 -8.24 -20.48
CA SER A 26 -24.51 -6.92 -19.88
C SER A 26 -24.15 -7.00 -18.38
N VAL A 27 -24.83 -7.88 -17.65
CA VAL A 27 -24.56 -8.11 -16.22
C VAL A 27 -23.19 -8.76 -16.05
N LEU A 28 -22.89 -9.81 -16.81
CA LEU A 28 -21.60 -10.50 -16.75
C LEU A 28 -20.43 -9.55 -17.08
N THR A 29 -20.56 -8.75 -18.13
CA THR A 29 -19.53 -7.75 -18.49
C THR A 29 -19.32 -6.74 -17.36
N SER A 30 -20.40 -6.25 -16.74
CA SER A 30 -20.31 -5.32 -15.61
C SER A 30 -19.60 -5.94 -14.41
N MET A 31 -19.91 -7.21 -14.09
CA MET A 31 -19.25 -7.94 -13.01
C MET A 31 -17.76 -8.16 -13.28
N ILE A 32 -17.39 -8.47 -14.52
CA ILE A 32 -15.99 -8.64 -14.93
C ILE A 32 -15.23 -7.31 -14.79
N LEU A 33 -15.76 -6.22 -15.34
CA LEU A 33 -15.14 -4.90 -15.25
C LEU A 33 -14.98 -4.44 -13.80
N PHE A 34 -15.99 -4.67 -12.97
CA PHE A 34 -15.92 -4.37 -11.54
C PHE A 34 -14.84 -5.18 -10.82
N SER A 35 -14.74 -6.48 -11.13
CA SER A 35 -13.72 -7.37 -10.56
C SER A 35 -12.31 -6.91 -10.91
N LEU A 36 -12.07 -6.51 -12.17
CA LEU A 36 -10.79 -5.97 -12.61
C LEU A 36 -10.42 -4.68 -11.87
N ARG A 37 -11.38 -3.75 -11.70
CA ARG A 37 -11.15 -2.50 -10.94
C ARG A 37 -10.78 -2.75 -9.47
N ILE A 38 -11.40 -3.75 -8.84
CA ILE A 38 -11.03 -4.15 -7.47
C ILE A 38 -9.59 -4.68 -7.43
N MET A 39 -9.20 -5.51 -8.41
CA MET A 39 -7.84 -6.07 -8.47
C MET A 39 -6.78 -4.97 -8.60
N GLU A 40 -6.98 -3.99 -9.48
CA GLU A 40 -6.06 -2.86 -9.65
C GLU A 40 -5.94 -2.02 -8.36
N THR A 41 -7.06 -1.81 -7.66
CA THR A 41 -7.08 -1.04 -6.42
C THR A 41 -6.28 -1.71 -5.29
N ARG A 42 -6.25 -3.05 -5.25
CA ARG A 42 -5.51 -3.81 -4.22
C ARG A 42 -4.01 -3.56 -4.29
N THR A 43 -3.42 -3.56 -5.49
CA THR A 43 -1.98 -3.34 -5.65
C THR A 43 -1.57 -1.95 -5.17
N LYS A 44 -2.32 -0.92 -5.58
CA LYS A 44 -2.07 0.46 -5.15
C LYS A 44 -2.22 0.62 -3.64
N THR A 45 -3.27 0.03 -3.07
CA THR A 45 -3.53 0.09 -1.62
C THR A 45 -2.42 -0.58 -0.83
N LYS A 46 -1.91 -1.74 -1.29
CA LYS A 46 -0.82 -2.45 -0.63
C LYS A 46 0.46 -1.62 -0.58
N VAL A 47 0.86 -1.00 -1.69
CA VAL A 47 2.06 -0.15 -1.74
C VAL A 47 1.93 1.04 -0.80
N ILE A 48 0.76 1.69 -0.76
CA ILE A 48 0.51 2.81 0.16
C ILE A 48 0.62 2.35 1.63
N GLN A 49 0.05 1.19 1.96
CA GLN A 49 0.11 0.64 3.31
C GLN A 49 1.55 0.30 3.73
N GLU A 50 2.34 -0.27 2.82
CA GLU A 50 3.74 -0.61 3.06
C GLU A 50 4.59 0.65 3.30
N VAL A 51 4.44 1.68 2.46
CA VAL A 51 5.12 2.96 2.65
C VAL A 51 4.70 3.60 3.97
N GLN A 52 3.41 3.63 4.30
CA GLN A 52 2.95 4.20 5.59
C GLN A 52 3.48 3.44 6.80
N ALA A 53 3.55 2.11 6.74
CA ALA A 53 4.12 1.29 7.81
C ALA A 53 5.62 1.58 7.98
N ASN A 54 6.36 1.62 6.87
CA ASN A 54 7.79 1.91 6.89
C ASN A 54 8.07 3.33 7.41
N THR A 55 7.31 4.33 6.97
CA THR A 55 7.42 5.72 7.46
C THR A 55 7.12 5.80 8.95
N ARG A 56 6.10 5.09 9.46
CA ARG A 56 5.79 5.07 10.90
C ARG A 56 6.97 4.53 11.70
N VAL A 57 7.51 3.37 11.32
CA VAL A 57 8.66 2.76 12.00
C VAL A 57 9.89 3.68 11.93
N ALA A 58 10.14 4.31 10.79
CA ALA A 58 11.25 5.25 10.62
C ALA A 58 11.11 6.47 11.55
N ILE A 59 9.95 7.11 11.57
CA ILE A 59 9.68 8.27 12.42
C ILE A 59 9.75 7.90 13.90
N ASP A 60 9.17 6.77 14.30
CA ASP A 60 9.20 6.32 15.70
C ASP A 60 10.65 6.04 16.13
N THR A 61 11.44 5.39 15.27
CA THR A 61 12.86 5.11 15.53
C THR A 61 13.66 6.40 15.64
N VAL A 62 13.55 7.32 14.68
CA VAL A 62 14.25 8.60 14.71
C VAL A 62 13.85 9.41 15.95
N SER A 63 12.55 9.49 16.25
CA SER A 63 12.03 10.19 17.44
C SER A 63 12.57 9.61 18.73
N TYR A 64 12.65 8.27 18.83
CA TYR A 64 13.24 7.60 19.98
C TYR A 64 14.73 7.94 20.13
N LEU A 65 15.50 7.95 19.03
CA LEU A 65 16.92 8.27 19.05
C LEU A 65 17.16 9.73 19.43
N LEU A 66 16.37 10.66 18.90
CA LEU A 66 16.45 12.07 19.27
C LEU A 66 16.16 12.29 20.75
N ARG A 67 15.20 11.56 21.33
CA ARG A 67 14.85 11.66 22.76
C ARG A 67 15.88 11.03 23.69
N THR A 68 16.62 10.04 23.19
CA THR A 68 17.63 9.29 23.96
C THR A 68 19.03 9.89 23.78
N ALA A 69 19.22 10.75 22.79
CA ALA A 69 20.46 11.46 22.56
C ALA A 69 20.72 12.47 23.69
N ASP A 70 21.98 12.57 24.10
CA ASP A 70 22.45 13.58 25.05
C ASP A 70 22.67 14.92 24.35
N GLY A 71 23.00 14.88 23.05
CA GLY A 71 23.19 16.07 22.23
C GLY A 71 23.39 15.75 20.75
N VAL A 72 23.62 16.80 19.96
CA VAL A 72 23.87 16.72 18.52
C VAL A 72 25.34 17.06 18.23
N ASN A 73 26.01 16.21 17.45
CA ASN A 73 27.37 16.46 16.99
C ASN A 73 27.33 17.39 15.77
N VAL A 74 27.19 18.70 16.00
CA VAL A 74 27.02 19.70 14.93
C VAL A 74 28.14 19.65 13.90
N GLY A 75 29.40 19.51 14.33
CA GLY A 75 30.56 19.44 13.43
C GLY A 75 30.65 18.16 12.58
N SER A 76 29.92 17.10 12.97
CA SER A 76 29.83 15.84 12.23
C SER A 76 28.47 15.66 11.54
N SER A 77 27.63 16.69 11.57
CA SER A 77 26.32 16.71 10.93
C SER A 77 26.36 17.64 9.73
N SER A 78 25.76 17.21 8.62
CA SER A 78 25.60 18.01 7.42
C SER A 78 24.13 18.42 7.32
N PHE A 79 23.85 19.65 7.73
CA PHE A 79 22.55 20.29 7.57
C PHE A 79 22.51 21.07 6.24
N ASP A 80 21.32 21.24 5.68
CA ASP A 80 21.07 22.00 4.44
C ASP A 80 21.82 21.51 3.18
N ASN A 81 22.34 20.28 3.21
CA ASN A 81 22.94 19.60 2.06
C ASN A 81 22.18 18.32 1.73
N ASP A 82 22.21 17.94 0.46
CA ASP A 82 21.69 16.66 -0.02
C ASP A 82 22.87 15.78 -0.50
N PRO A 83 23.13 14.62 0.15
CA PRO A 83 22.37 14.04 1.25
C PRO A 83 22.69 14.70 2.60
N GLY A 84 21.66 14.82 3.44
CA GLY A 84 21.80 15.26 4.82
C GLY A 84 22.30 14.14 5.72
N VAL A 85 23.11 14.49 6.73
CA VAL A 85 23.59 13.55 7.75
C VAL A 85 23.41 14.17 9.13
N LEU A 86 22.80 13.43 10.05
CA LEU A 86 22.64 13.81 11.44
C LEU A 86 23.43 12.86 12.34
N SER A 87 24.38 13.38 13.09
CA SER A 87 25.15 12.63 14.08
C SER A 87 24.71 13.01 15.49
N LEU A 88 24.30 12.02 16.28
CA LEU A 88 23.83 12.17 17.65
C LEU A 88 24.89 11.67 18.63
N SER A 89 25.07 12.45 19.71
CA SER A 89 25.86 12.05 20.86
C SER A 89 24.98 11.28 21.83
N THR A 90 25.44 10.11 22.29
CA THR A 90 24.70 9.28 23.26
C THR A 90 25.56 8.98 24.47
N ILE A 91 24.93 8.84 25.65
CA ILE A 91 25.61 8.58 26.93
C ILE A 91 26.37 7.25 26.90
N ASN A 92 25.83 6.26 26.18
CA ASN A 92 26.46 4.95 26.08
C ASN A 92 27.55 4.96 24.99
N PRO A 93 28.83 4.71 25.33
CA PRO A 93 29.92 4.71 24.36
C PRO A 93 29.76 3.65 23.27
N SER A 94 29.03 2.54 23.50
CA SER A 94 28.83 1.51 22.47
C SER A 94 27.83 1.90 21.38
N THR A 95 27.03 2.94 21.61
CA THR A 95 26.07 3.48 20.63
C THR A 95 26.44 4.89 20.16
N ASN A 96 27.59 5.40 20.61
CA ASN A 96 28.07 6.74 20.30
C ASN A 96 29.14 6.67 19.20
N PRO A 97 29.03 7.46 18.12
CA PRO A 97 27.88 8.26 17.71
C PRO A 97 26.75 7.39 17.12
N THR A 98 25.52 7.89 17.18
CA THR A 98 24.42 7.34 16.36
C THR A 98 24.22 8.23 15.14
N ILE A 99 24.42 7.68 13.95
CA ILE A 99 24.36 8.39 12.67
C ILE A 99 23.05 8.06 11.97
N ILE A 100 22.34 9.09 11.54
CA ILE A 100 21.15 9.01 10.71
C ILE A 100 21.49 9.68 9.38
N ALA A 101 21.43 8.93 8.28
CA ALA A 101 21.83 9.42 6.95
C ALA A 101 20.87 8.93 5.86
N LEU A 102 20.71 9.75 4.83
CA LEU A 102 20.06 9.35 3.58
C LEU A 102 21.12 8.85 2.58
N ASP A 103 20.81 7.75 1.91
CA ASP A 103 21.62 7.28 0.80
C ASP A 103 21.22 8.01 -0.50
N GLN A 104 22.23 8.52 -1.22
CA GLN A 104 22.15 9.56 -2.25
C GLN A 104 21.29 9.18 -3.45
N ASP A 105 21.25 7.88 -3.75
CA ASP A 105 20.75 7.40 -5.04
C ASP A 105 19.44 6.60 -4.92
N ASN A 106 19.05 6.18 -3.71
CA ASN A 106 17.92 5.26 -3.51
C ASN A 106 16.89 5.72 -2.46
N GLY A 107 17.11 6.86 -1.80
CA GLY A 107 16.20 7.38 -0.77
C GLY A 107 16.09 6.48 0.47
N SER A 108 17.05 5.58 0.68
CA SER A 108 17.10 4.69 1.85
C SER A 108 17.55 5.47 3.08
N LEU A 109 16.74 5.42 4.13
CA LEU A 109 17.12 5.95 5.44
C LEU A 109 17.96 4.91 6.19
N THR A 110 19.18 5.28 6.54
CA THR A 110 20.11 4.43 7.29
C THR A 110 20.31 4.95 8.71
N VAL A 111 20.39 4.03 9.67
CA VAL A 111 20.67 4.32 11.08
C VAL A 111 21.81 3.41 11.52
N THR A 112 22.95 4.01 11.85
CA THR A 112 24.14 3.30 12.35
C THR A 112 24.39 3.70 13.79
N LYS A 113 24.51 2.73 14.70
CA LYS A 113 24.74 2.96 16.13
C LYS A 113 26.11 2.46 16.52
N GLY A 114 26.93 3.33 17.11
CA GLY A 114 28.30 2.99 17.45
C GLY A 114 29.15 2.87 16.19
N SER A 115 30.35 3.45 16.24
CA SER A 115 31.38 3.28 15.22
C SER A 115 32.32 2.15 15.60
#